data_AF-A0A844YSX2-F1
#
_entry.id   AF-A0A844YSX2-F1
#
_cell.length_a   1.000
_cell.length_b   1.000
_cell.length_c   1.000
_cell.angle_alpha   90.00
_cell.angle_beta   90.00
_cell.angle_gamma   90.00
#
_symmetry.space_group_name_H-M   'P 1'
#
loop_
_entity.id
_entity.type
_entity.pdbx_description
1 polymer ?
#
loop_
_entity_poly.entity_id
_entity_poly.type
_entity_poly.pdbx_seq_one_letter_code
_entity_poly.pdbx_strand_id
1 'polypeptide(L)'
;MARRIVLATVPALALAACSTAPAGPQSVAVYDPPPGINQVLEDRIAAAPGHSLIVGDLNMGPGAPIPRHFHHGEEYIYLIGGSATVSRAGQPDLQLGPGQSVTIAPGVVHWGTAGPEGMRGISVWIKDDDHPLREMVAE
;
A
#
# COMPACT_ATOMS: atom_id res chain seq x y z
N MET A 1 9.13 -79.29 -46.40
CA MET A 1 9.89 -78.31 -45.61
C MET A 1 8.94 -77.20 -45.18
N ALA A 2 8.53 -77.15 -43.90
CA ALA A 2 7.56 -76.18 -43.40
C ALA A 2 8.29 -74.92 -42.89
N ARG A 3 7.97 -73.75 -43.44
CA ARG A 3 8.49 -72.45 -43.00
C ARG A 3 7.70 -71.99 -41.75
N ARG A 4 8.39 -71.83 -40.62
CA ARG A 4 7.85 -71.19 -39.41
C ARG A 4 7.98 -69.66 -39.55
N ILE A 5 6.86 -68.96 -39.49
CA ILE A 5 6.81 -67.49 -39.40
C ILE A 5 6.77 -67.16 -37.90
N VAL A 6 7.77 -66.42 -37.42
CA VAL A 6 7.82 -65.92 -36.04
C VAL A 6 7.19 -64.53 -36.05
N LEU A 7 6.06 -64.38 -35.37
CA LEU A 7 5.40 -63.09 -35.18
C LEU A 7 6.03 -62.41 -33.95
N ALA A 8 6.78 -61.34 -34.17
CA ALA A 8 7.38 -60.54 -33.09
C ALA A 8 6.32 -59.59 -32.51
N THR A 9 5.94 -59.82 -31.26
CA THR A 9 5.09 -58.90 -30.48
C THR A 9 5.91 -57.72 -30.00
N VAL A 10 5.59 -56.52 -30.50
CA VAL A 10 6.16 -55.25 -30.02
C VAL A 10 5.39 -54.83 -28.75
N PRO A 11 6.05 -54.58 -27.61
CA PRO A 11 5.35 -54.10 -26.41
C PRO A 11 4.97 -52.63 -26.61
N ALA A 12 3.68 -52.32 -26.49
CA ALA A 12 3.19 -50.95 -26.49
C ALA A 12 3.60 -50.27 -25.18
N LEU A 13 4.55 -49.33 -25.27
CA LEU A 13 5.00 -48.51 -24.15
C LEU A 13 3.90 -47.46 -23.86
N ALA A 14 3.15 -47.63 -22.76
CA ALA A 14 2.17 -46.65 -22.32
C ALA A 14 2.88 -45.42 -21.75
N LEU A 15 2.89 -44.32 -22.51
CA LEU A 15 3.34 -43.01 -22.05
C LEU A 15 2.34 -42.49 -20.99
N ALA A 16 2.72 -42.56 -19.71
CA ALA A 16 2.01 -41.86 -18.64
C ALA A 16 2.20 -40.35 -18.84
N ALA A 17 1.18 -39.69 -19.40
CA ALA A 17 1.16 -38.24 -19.53
C ALA A 17 0.97 -37.63 -18.13
N CYS A 18 2.03 -37.04 -17.57
CA CYS A 18 1.94 -36.19 -16.39
C CYS A 18 1.16 -34.93 -16.77
N SER A 19 -0.15 -34.91 -16.51
CA SER A 19 -0.96 -33.69 -16.61
C SER A 19 -0.56 -32.73 -15.49
N THR A 20 0.35 -31.80 -15.79
CA THR A 20 0.64 -30.64 -14.96
C THR A 20 -0.57 -29.70 -15.05
N ALA A 21 -1.38 -29.65 -14.01
CA ALA A 21 -2.41 -28.61 -13.91
C ALA A 21 -1.71 -27.24 -13.95
N PRO A 22 -2.21 -26.27 -14.73
CA PRO A 22 -1.64 -24.93 -14.73
C PRO A 22 -1.78 -24.35 -13.32
N ALA A 23 -0.66 -23.92 -12.73
CA ALA A 23 -0.68 -23.17 -11.49
C ALA A 23 -1.45 -21.87 -11.76
N GLY A 24 -2.64 -21.73 -11.18
CA GLY A 24 -3.37 -20.47 -11.17
C GLY A 24 -2.54 -19.37 -10.48
N PRO A 25 -2.86 -18.08 -10.71
CA PRO A 25 -2.14 -17.00 -10.08
C PRO A 25 -2.17 -17.17 -8.56
N GLN A 26 -0.99 -17.31 -7.96
CA GLN A 26 -0.86 -17.37 -6.51
C GLN A 26 -1.12 -15.96 -5.96
N SER A 27 -2.22 -15.79 -5.24
CA SER A 27 -2.47 -14.55 -4.51
C SER A 27 -1.44 -14.39 -3.40
N VAL A 28 -0.77 -13.24 -3.34
CA VAL A 28 0.11 -12.87 -2.23
C VAL A 28 -0.76 -12.61 -1.00
N ALA A 29 -0.39 -13.18 0.15
CA ALA A 29 -1.05 -12.86 1.41
C ALA A 29 -0.82 -11.38 1.75
N VAL A 30 -1.90 -10.63 1.98
CA VAL A 30 -1.85 -9.19 2.28
C VAL A 30 -2.04 -8.99 3.78
N TYR A 31 -1.19 -8.15 4.37
CA TYR A 31 -1.33 -7.73 5.77
C TYR A 31 -2.58 -6.87 5.96
N ASP A 32 -3.34 -7.12 7.03
CA ASP A 32 -4.50 -6.34 7.43
C ASP A 32 -4.20 -5.60 8.74
N PRO A 33 -3.96 -4.27 8.71
CA PRO A 33 -3.65 -3.51 9.91
C PRO A 33 -4.90 -3.20 10.75
N PRO A 34 -4.71 -2.89 12.05
CA PRO A 34 -5.78 -2.38 12.89
C PRO A 34 -6.41 -1.10 12.33
N PRO A 35 -7.68 -0.80 12.65
CA PRO A 35 -8.30 0.48 12.33
C PRO A 35 -7.50 1.67 12.89
N GLY A 36 -7.35 2.74 12.11
CA GLY A 36 -6.68 3.99 12.48
C GLY A 36 -5.39 4.25 11.69
N ILE A 37 -4.55 5.13 12.24
CA ILE A 37 -3.23 5.47 11.71
C ILE A 37 -2.20 4.66 12.49
N ASN A 38 -1.61 3.65 11.86
CA ASN A 38 -0.68 2.73 12.52
C ASN A 38 0.75 3.06 12.11
N GLN A 39 1.59 3.51 13.03
CA GLN A 39 3.01 3.68 12.74
C GLN A 39 3.67 2.32 12.55
N VAL A 40 4.31 2.10 11.39
CA VAL A 40 4.95 0.83 11.03
C VAL A 40 6.48 0.93 10.92
N LEU A 41 7.01 2.15 10.76
CA LEU A 41 8.45 2.41 10.74
C LEU A 41 8.73 3.80 11.32
N GLU A 42 9.78 3.90 12.12
CA GLU A 42 10.44 5.14 12.50
C GLU A 42 11.94 4.89 12.60
N ASP A 43 12.73 5.65 11.85
CA ASP A 43 14.19 5.60 11.92
C ASP A 43 14.81 6.92 11.47
N ARG A 44 16.04 7.19 11.92
CA ARG A 44 16.81 8.37 11.51
C ARG A 44 17.32 8.20 10.09
N ILE A 45 17.25 9.26 9.29
CA ILE A 45 17.70 9.24 7.92
C ILE A 45 19.21 9.55 7.88
N ALA A 46 20.05 8.55 7.64
CA ALA A 46 21.50 8.74 7.57
C ALA A 46 21.93 9.77 6.50
N ALA A 47 21.19 9.84 5.39
CA ALA A 47 21.44 10.79 4.29
C ALA A 47 20.87 12.20 4.54
N ALA A 48 20.07 12.39 5.60
CA ALA A 48 19.47 13.66 5.97
C ALA A 48 19.55 13.84 7.50
N PRO A 49 20.72 14.24 8.04
CA PRO A 49 20.89 14.49 9.46
C PRO A 49 19.84 15.47 10.02
N GLY A 50 19.36 15.21 11.24
CA GLY A 50 18.30 15.98 11.88
C GLY A 50 16.89 15.62 11.43
N HIS A 51 16.74 14.56 10.62
CA HIS A 51 15.43 14.08 10.18
C HIS A 51 15.26 12.59 10.46
N SER A 52 14.01 12.22 10.75
CA SER A 52 13.55 10.84 10.86
C SER A 52 12.49 10.54 9.80
N LEU A 53 12.53 9.32 9.25
CA LEU A 53 11.49 8.80 8.37
C LEU A 53 10.45 8.10 9.23
N ILE A 54 9.19 8.54 9.16
CA ILE A 54 8.06 7.85 9.78
C ILE A 54 7.15 7.33 8.68
N VAL A 55 6.71 6.08 8.79
CA VAL A 55 5.72 5.49 7.87
C VAL A 55 4.51 5.05 8.66
N GLY A 56 3.32 5.45 8.18
CA GLY A 56 2.03 5.10 8.73
C GLY A 56 1.20 4.28 7.76
N ASP A 57 0.65 3.16 8.21
CA ASP A 57 -0.36 2.37 7.52
C ASP A 57 -1.77 2.82 7.97
N LEU A 58 -2.51 3.43 7.05
CA LEU A 58 -3.78 4.12 7.30
C LEU A 58 -4.97 3.21 7.02
N ASN A 59 -5.66 2.72 8.05
CA ASN A 59 -6.91 1.95 7.95
C ASN A 59 -8.09 2.76 8.48
N MET A 60 -8.56 3.72 7.70
CA MET A 60 -9.57 4.64 8.18
C MET A 60 -10.96 4.17 7.76
N GLY A 61 -11.86 4.07 8.74
CA GLY A 61 -13.25 3.71 8.47
C GLY A 61 -14.01 4.78 7.67
N PRO A 62 -15.25 4.48 7.22
CA PRO A 62 -16.09 5.41 6.49
C PRO A 62 -16.22 6.78 7.15
N GLY A 63 -15.94 7.85 6.40
CA GLY A 63 -16.09 9.22 6.88
C GLY A 63 -15.14 9.63 8.02
N ALA A 64 -14.15 8.81 8.35
CA ALA A 64 -13.23 9.10 9.45
C ALA A 64 -12.44 10.39 9.17
N PRO A 65 -12.43 11.37 10.09
CA PRO A 65 -11.74 12.63 9.89
C PRO A 65 -10.24 12.50 10.20
N ILE A 66 -9.45 13.31 9.50
CA ILE A 66 -8.10 13.68 9.90
C ILE A 66 -8.16 15.16 10.27
N PRO A 67 -7.97 15.52 11.56
CA PRO A 67 -8.05 16.90 12.01
C PRO A 67 -7.08 17.84 11.30
N ARG A 68 -7.36 19.14 11.35
CA ARG A 68 -6.52 20.19 10.79
C ARG A 68 -5.17 20.29 11.49
N HIS A 69 -4.09 20.19 10.72
CA HIS A 69 -2.72 20.25 11.23
C HIS A 69 -1.72 20.67 10.14
N PHE A 70 -0.45 20.82 10.51
CA PHE A 70 0.67 20.88 9.56
C PHE A 70 1.86 20.05 10.07
N HIS A 71 2.83 19.81 9.18
CA HIS A 71 4.10 19.15 9.46
C HIS A 71 5.27 20.11 9.22
N HIS A 72 6.34 19.98 10.01
CA HIS A 72 7.57 20.76 9.81
C HIS A 72 8.43 20.25 8.65
N GLY A 73 8.24 18.99 8.24
CA GLY A 73 8.80 18.44 7.00
C GLY A 73 7.72 17.95 6.04
N GLU A 74 8.14 17.28 4.97
CA GLU A 74 7.23 16.81 3.91
C GLU A 74 6.42 15.57 4.34
N GLU A 75 5.18 15.52 3.86
CA GLU A 75 4.34 14.32 3.89
C GLU A 75 4.04 13.82 2.47
N TYR A 76 4.05 12.50 2.30
CA TYR A 76 3.69 11.81 1.08
C TYR A 76 2.60 10.79 1.37
N ILE A 77 1.45 10.93 0.73
CA ILE A 77 0.30 10.05 0.93
C ILE A 77 0.07 9.25 -0.35
N TYR A 78 -0.08 7.94 -0.23
CA TYR A 78 -0.44 7.03 -1.32
C TYR A 78 -1.67 6.20 -0.93
N LEU A 79 -2.70 6.18 -1.78
CA LEU A 79 -3.92 5.39 -1.53
C LEU A 79 -3.83 4.02 -2.18
N ILE A 80 -4.04 2.99 -1.36
CA ILE A 80 -4.13 1.59 -1.77
C ILE A 80 -5.57 1.21 -2.11
N GLY A 81 -6.56 1.72 -1.37
CA GLY A 81 -7.96 1.34 -1.49
C GLY A 81 -8.92 2.38 -0.91
N GLY A 82 -10.19 2.31 -1.32
CA GLY A 82 -11.21 3.29 -0.93
C GLY A 82 -10.97 4.67 -1.54
N SER A 83 -11.27 5.74 -0.82
CA SER A 83 -11.05 7.12 -1.28
C SER A 83 -10.82 8.08 -0.12
N ALA A 84 -10.27 9.26 -0.41
CA ALA A 84 -10.07 10.32 0.58
C ALA A 84 -10.25 11.70 -0.05
N THR A 85 -10.82 12.62 0.70
CA THR A 85 -10.75 14.06 0.40
C THR A 85 -9.61 14.65 1.22
N VAL A 86 -8.66 15.30 0.55
CA VAL A 86 -7.55 16.02 1.17
C VAL A 86 -7.73 17.51 0.90
N SER A 87 -7.82 18.27 1.96
CA SER A 87 -8.06 19.71 1.91
C SER A 87 -6.82 20.45 2.41
N ARG A 88 -6.48 21.57 1.76
CA ARG A 88 -5.30 22.39 2.09
C ARG A 88 -5.74 23.85 2.16
N ALA A 89 -5.20 24.58 3.13
CA ALA A 89 -5.60 25.97 3.34
C ALA A 89 -5.41 26.81 2.06
N GLY A 90 -6.49 27.46 1.61
CA GLY A 90 -6.47 28.32 0.42
C GLY A 90 -6.42 27.58 -0.92
N GLN A 91 -6.60 26.26 -0.94
CA GLN A 91 -6.59 25.45 -2.18
C GLN A 91 -7.91 24.67 -2.33
N PRO A 92 -8.29 24.31 -3.57
CA PRO A 92 -9.39 23.38 -3.79
C PRO A 92 -9.11 22.02 -3.16
N ASP A 93 -10.19 21.35 -2.75
CA ASP A 93 -10.15 19.98 -2.27
C ASP A 93 -9.59 19.05 -3.34
N LEU A 94 -8.74 18.12 -2.91
CA LEU A 94 -8.18 17.07 -3.73
C LEU A 94 -8.87 15.76 -3.40
N GLN A 95 -9.57 15.18 -4.38
CA GLN A 95 -10.10 13.83 -4.26
C GLN A 95 -9.05 12.81 -4.68
N LEU A 96 -8.78 11.85 -3.80
CA LEU A 96 -7.88 10.73 -4.06
C LEU A 96 -8.66 9.41 -4.06
N GLY A 97 -8.27 8.52 -4.95
CA GLY A 97 -8.67 7.13 -5.04
C GLY A 97 -7.45 6.19 -5.13
N PRO A 98 -7.67 4.89 -5.36
CA PRO A 98 -6.60 3.90 -5.36
C PRO A 98 -5.57 4.16 -6.46
N GLY A 99 -4.29 3.99 -6.13
CA GLY A 99 -3.16 4.23 -7.03
C GLY A 99 -2.75 5.70 -7.14
N GLN A 100 -3.47 6.62 -6.51
CA GLN A 100 -3.16 8.05 -6.51
C GLN A 100 -2.36 8.46 -5.28
N SER A 101 -1.64 9.56 -5.40
CA SER A 101 -0.83 10.12 -4.32
C SER A 101 -0.90 11.64 -4.27
N VAL A 102 -0.51 12.19 -3.14
CA VAL A 102 -0.29 13.63 -2.95
C VAL A 102 0.95 13.85 -2.10
N THR A 103 1.69 14.91 -2.41
CA THR A 103 2.75 15.45 -1.55
C THR A 103 2.23 16.72 -0.88
N ILE A 104 2.43 16.81 0.43
CA ILE A 104 2.16 17.99 1.22
C ILE A 104 3.50 18.61 1.61
N ALA A 105 3.73 19.84 1.14
CA ALA A 105 4.94 20.58 1.45
C ALA A 105 4.99 20.99 2.94
N PRO A 106 6.18 21.25 3.50
CA PRO A 106 6.34 21.68 4.88
C PRO A 106 5.52 22.94 5.20
N GLY A 107 4.92 22.99 6.38
CA GLY A 107 4.11 24.12 6.85
C GLY A 107 2.74 24.29 6.20
N VAL A 108 2.38 23.47 5.20
CA VAL A 108 1.04 23.52 4.59
C VAL A 108 0.02 22.96 5.57
N VAL A 109 -0.89 23.83 6.02
CA VAL A 109 -2.03 23.41 6.84
C VAL A 109 -3.00 22.60 5.98
N HIS A 110 -3.29 21.39 6.42
CA HIS A 110 -4.14 20.44 5.71
C HIS A 110 -4.96 19.57 6.69
N TRP A 111 -6.00 18.95 6.14
CA TRP A 111 -6.90 18.03 6.82
C TRP A 111 -7.47 17.06 5.81
N GLY A 112 -8.22 16.07 6.28
CA GLY A 112 -8.83 15.12 5.36
C GLY A 112 -10.02 14.38 5.92
N THR A 113 -10.69 13.64 5.05
CA THR A 113 -11.80 12.77 5.42
C THR A 113 -11.77 11.53 4.54
N ALA A 114 -11.84 10.35 5.15
CA ALA A 114 -11.97 9.10 4.42
C ALA A 114 -13.34 9.04 3.71
N GLY A 115 -13.36 8.42 2.53
CA GLY A 115 -14.58 8.29 1.73
C GLY A 115 -15.65 7.39 2.36
N PRO A 116 -16.79 7.19 1.66
CA PRO A 116 -17.93 6.44 2.18
C PRO A 116 -17.66 4.95 2.44
N GLU A 117 -16.63 4.39 1.81
CA GLU A 117 -16.17 3.00 2.04
C GLU A 117 -14.93 2.93 2.94
N GLY A 118 -14.48 4.07 3.47
CA GLY A 118 -13.20 4.21 4.17
C GLY A 118 -12.02 4.46 3.23
N MET A 119 -10.80 4.40 3.80
CA MET A 119 -9.56 4.50 3.03
C MET A 119 -8.49 3.54 3.56
N ARG A 120 -7.73 2.98 2.62
CA ARG A 120 -6.46 2.27 2.86
C ARG A 120 -5.35 3.04 2.18
N GLY A 121 -4.29 3.36 2.91
CA GLY A 121 -3.17 4.11 2.35
C GLY A 121 -1.92 4.01 3.18
N ILE A 122 -0.82 4.51 2.61
CA ILE A 122 0.45 4.71 3.31
C ILE A 122 0.68 6.22 3.36
N SER A 123 0.99 6.74 4.54
CA SER A 123 1.58 8.07 4.65
C SER A 123 3.04 7.95 5.12
N VAL A 124 3.90 8.74 4.52
CA VAL A 124 5.32 8.83 4.82
C VAL A 124 5.63 10.27 5.20
N TRP A 125 6.24 10.45 6.36
CA TRP A 125 6.64 11.76 6.85
C TRP A 125 8.16 11.83 6.97
N ILE A 126 8.71 12.94 6.49
CA ILE A 126 10.07 13.36 6.81
C ILE A 126 9.96 14.26 8.04
N LYS A 127 10.10 13.69 9.22
CA LYS A 127 9.97 14.41 10.49
C LYS A 127 11.26 15.20 10.76
N ASP A 128 11.13 16.49 11.04
CA ASP A 128 12.17 17.29 11.69
C ASP A 128 12.33 16.81 13.14
N ASP A 129 13.55 16.43 13.54
CA ASP A 129 13.82 15.80 14.83
C ASP A 129 13.55 16.74 16.02
N ASP A 130 13.70 18.05 15.83
CA ASP A 130 13.55 19.07 16.88
C ASP A 130 12.09 19.49 17.10
N HIS A 131 11.17 19.03 16.24
CA HIS A 131 9.75 19.36 16.26
C HIS A 131 8.85 18.14 16.48
N PRO A 132 7.60 18.32 16.95
CA PRO A 132 6.62 17.22 16.91
C PRO A 132 6.35 16.83 15.45
N LEU A 133 5.91 15.58 15.24
CA LEU A 133 5.52 15.12 13.89
C LEU A 133 4.52 16.09 13.25
N ARG A 134 3.52 16.52 14.02
CA ARG A 134 2.48 17.45 13.56
C ARG A 134 2.15 18.50 14.61
N GLU A 135 1.73 19.66 14.15
CA GLU A 135 1.13 20.71 14.97
C GLU A 135 -0.34 20.90 14.63
N MET A 136 -1.18 20.90 15.66
CA MET A 136 -2.63 21.04 15.50
C MET A 136 -3.00 22.49 15.26
N VAL A 137 -3.96 22.72 14.36
CA VAL A 137 -4.48 24.05 14.06
C VAL A 137 -5.97 24.06 14.36
N ALA A 138 -6.42 25.08 15.10
CA ALA A 138 -7.85 25.29 15.31
C ALA A 138 -8.57 25.52 13.97
N GLU A 139 -9.85 25.14 13.91
CA GLU A 139 -10.69 25.40 12.74
C GLU A 139 -10.89 26.90 12.46
#